data_AF-S4YXU3-F1
#
_entry.id   AF-S4YXU3-F1
#
_cell.length_a   1.000
_cell.length_b   1.000
_cell.length_c   1.000
_cell.angle_alpha   90.00
_cell.angle_beta   90.00
_cell.angle_gamma   90.00
#
_symmetry.space_group_name_H-M   'P 1'
#
loop_
_entity.id
_entity.type
_entity.pdbx_description
1 polymer ?
#
loop_
_entity_poly.entity_id
_entity_poly.type
_entity_poly.pdbx_seq_one_letter_code
_entity_poly.pdbx_strand_id
1 'polypeptide(L)' 'MAALSEGYLAFGHISGWHRQWLGNVYDWAGRLRNANLAKDGFQFASADRISLLIAGFDKQFLSRSGELKSFAHAWF' A
#
# COMPACT_ATOMS: atom_id res chain seq x y z
N MET A 1 20.18 1.77 8.81
CA MET A 1 18.99 1.04 9.29
C MET A 1 18.16 2.00 10.13
N ALA A 2 17.21 2.69 9.52
CA ALA A 2 16.30 3.56 10.27
C ALA A 2 15.28 2.68 10.99
N ALA A 3 15.16 2.86 12.30
CA ALA A 3 14.14 2.22 13.12
C ALA A 3 12.76 2.61 12.58
N LEU A 4 12.01 1.62 12.09
CA LEU A 4 10.66 1.82 11.60
C LEU A 4 9.73 1.91 12.81
N SER A 5 9.00 3.03 12.89
CA SER A 5 8.02 3.31 13.93
C SER A 5 6.97 2.19 14.02
N GLU A 6 6.94 1.52 15.17
CA GLU A 6 5.93 0.54 15.59
C GLU A 6 4.53 1.19 15.61
N GLY A 7 3.79 1.12 14.50
CA GLY A 7 2.37 1.50 14.47
C GLY A 7 1.82 1.98 13.13
N TYR A 8 2.66 2.54 12.26
CA TYR A 8 2.17 3.19 11.04
C TYR A 8 2.56 2.42 9.78
N LEU A 9 1.60 2.26 8.88
CA LEU A 9 1.82 1.74 7.55
C LEU A 9 2.31 2.85 6.64
N ALA A 10 3.02 2.44 5.60
CA ALA A 10 3.51 3.29 4.53
C ALA A 10 3.46 2.46 3.25
N PHE A 11 3.39 3.11 2.10
CA PHE A 11 3.29 2.44 0.82
C PHE A 11 4.47 1.48 0.57
N GLY A 12 5.64 1.80 1.13
CA GLY A 12 6.82 0.93 1.12
C GLY A 12 6.57 -0.44 1.78
N HIS A 13 5.76 -0.52 2.83
CA HIS A 13 5.37 -1.79 3.45
C HIS A 13 4.53 -2.63 2.49
N ILE A 14 3.54 -2.04 1.83
CA ILE A 14 2.68 -2.72 0.84
C ILE A 14 3.51 -3.20 -0.36
N SER A 15 4.42 -2.36 -0.86
CA SER A 15 5.35 -2.73 -1.94
C SER A 15 6.27 -3.88 -1.52
N GLY A 16 6.75 -3.85 -0.28
CA GLY A 16 7.55 -4.92 0.31
C GLY A 16 6.79 -6.24 0.40
N TRP A 17 5.55 -6.23 0.89
CA TRP A 17 4.69 -7.42 0.94
C TRP A 17 4.40 -7.97 -0.45
N HIS A 18 4.07 -7.10 -1.42
CA HIS A 18 3.87 -7.52 -2.80
C HIS A 18 5.12 -8.20 -3.36
N ARG A 19 6.33 -7.69 -3.06
CA ARG A 19 7.58 -8.35 -3.46
C ARG A 19 7.80 -9.68 -2.75
N GLN A 20 7.51 -9.77 -1.45
CA GLN A 20 7.66 -11.02 -0.69
C GLN A 20 6.73 -12.11 -1.20
N TRP A 21 5.48 -11.77 -1.55
CA TRP A 21 4.49 -12.74 -2.00
C TRP A 21 4.70 -13.19 -3.45
N LEU A 22 5.17 -12.30 -4.32
CA LEU A 22 5.17 -12.54 -5.77
C LEU A 22 6.56 -12.49 -6.41
N GLY A 23 7.61 -12.13 -5.67
CA GLY A 23 8.95 -11.92 -6.23
C GLY A 23 9.63 -13.18 -6.75
N ASN A 24 9.13 -14.36 -6.40
CA ASN A 24 9.55 -15.64 -6.97
C ASN A 24 8.79 -16.04 -8.25
N VAL A 25 7.73 -15.31 -8.61
CA VAL A 25 6.89 -15.58 -9.80
C VAL A 25 7.01 -14.47 -10.83
N TYR A 26 7.16 -13.21 -10.39
CA TYR A 26 7.12 -12.04 -11.26
C TYR A 26 8.26 -11.06 -10.97
N ASP A 27 9.04 -10.73 -12.00
CA ASP A 27 10.16 -9.76 -11.92
C ASP A 27 9.73 -8.34 -11.53
N TRP A 28 8.46 -8.00 -11.77
CA TRP A 28 7.86 -6.71 -11.45
C TRP A 28 7.30 -6.63 -10.03
N ALA A 29 7.41 -7.69 -9.22
CA ALA A 29 6.86 -7.69 -7.88
C ALA A 29 7.43 -6.55 -7.01
N GLY A 30 6.54 -5.78 -6.40
CA GLY A 30 6.89 -4.59 -5.60
C GLY A 30 7.14 -3.33 -6.42
N ARG A 31 6.98 -3.38 -7.75
CA ARG A 31 7.06 -2.20 -8.62
C ARG A 31 5.68 -1.64 -8.94
N LEU A 32 5.62 -0.35 -9.25
CA LEU A 32 4.41 0.27 -9.76
C LEU A 32 4.06 -0.30 -11.13
N ARG A 33 2.76 -0.47 -11.39
CA ARG A 33 2.28 -0.85 -12.72
C ARG A 33 2.38 0.33 -13.69
N ASN A 34 2.59 -0.01 -14.96
CA ASN A 34 2.64 0.92 -16.09
C ASN A 34 1.41 0.82 -17.03
N ALA A 35 0.49 -0.12 -16.77
CA ALA A 35 -0.73 -0.30 -17.55
C ALA A 35 -1.97 0.13 -16.75
N ASN A 36 -2.95 0.73 -17.42
CA ASN A 36 -4.27 0.97 -16.83
C ASN A 36 -4.99 -0.37 -16.66
N LEU A 37 -5.67 -0.54 -15.51
CA LEU A 37 -6.39 -1.76 -15.18
C LEU A 37 -7.85 -1.44 -14.91
N ALA A 38 -8.71 -2.36 -15.31
CA ALA A 38 -10.14 -2.33 -15.03
C ALA A 38 -10.61 -3.72 -14.63
N LYS A 39 -11.65 -3.79 -13.81
CA LYS A 39 -12.32 -5.04 -13.47
C LYS A 39 -13.81 -4.79 -13.31
N ASP A 40 -14.64 -5.61 -13.95
CA ASP A 40 -16.11 -5.53 -13.86
C ASP A 40 -16.67 -4.13 -14.15
N GLY A 41 -16.11 -3.45 -15.16
CA GLY A 41 -16.49 -2.07 -15.53
C GLY A 41 -15.90 -0.98 -14.64
N PHE A 42 -15.28 -1.33 -13.50
CA PHE A 42 -14.61 -0.37 -12.62
C PHE A 42 -13.17 -0.10 -13.08
N GLN A 43 -12.84 1.17 -13.29
CA GLN A 43 -11.50 1.62 -13.65
C GLN A 43 -10.70 1.92 -12.37
N PHE A 44 -9.52 1.30 -12.24
CA PHE A 44 -8.59 1.69 -11.19
C PHE A 44 -7.86 2.99 -11.54
N ALA A 45 -7.12 3.55 -10.58
CA ALA A 45 -6.31 4.75 -10.79
C ALA A 45 -5.46 4.66 -12.08
N SER A 46 -5.38 5.72 -12.87
CA SER A 46 -4.53 5.69 -14.07
C SER A 46 -3.06 5.45 -13.69
N ALA A 47 -2.36 4.59 -14.45
CA ALA A 47 -0.98 4.19 -14.18
C ALA A 47 -0.05 5.40 -14.00
N ASP A 48 -0.16 6.39 -14.90
CA ASP A 48 0.66 7.60 -14.89
C ASP A 48 0.39 8.52 -13.68
N ARG A 49 -0.70 8.27 -12.95
CA ARG A 49 -1.09 9.02 -11.76
C ARG A 49 -0.75 8.30 -10.46
N ILE A 50 -0.40 7.01 -10.50
CA ILE A 50 -0.17 6.20 -9.30
C ILE A 50 0.90 6.85 -8.40
N SER A 51 2.03 7.28 -8.97
CA SER A 51 3.11 7.91 -8.20
C SER A 51 2.66 9.14 -7.41
N LEU A 52 1.78 9.95 -7.99
CA LEU A 52 1.22 11.14 -7.33
C LEU A 52 0.18 10.74 -6.27
N LEU A 53 -0.70 9.79 -6.60
CA LEU A 53 -1.79 9.37 -5.72
C LEU A 53 -1.28 8.64 -4.47
N ILE A 54 -0.15 7.94 -4.56
CA ILE A 54 0.49 7.29 -3.41
C ILE A 54 0.80 8.29 -2.30
N ALA A 55 1.31 9.49 -2.62
CA ALA A 55 1.62 10.49 -1.61
C ALA A 55 0.36 10.93 -0.84
N GLY A 56 -0.76 11.09 -1.53
CA GLY A 56 -2.05 11.35 -0.92
C GLY A 56 -2.54 10.18 -0.08
N PHE A 57 -2.40 8.95 -0.59
CA PHE A 57 -2.81 7.73 0.10
C PHE A 57 -2.03 7.49 1.39
N ASP A 58 -0.70 7.65 1.35
CA ASP A 58 0.19 7.57 2.51
C ASP A 58 -0.25 8.58 3.58
N LYS A 59 -0.38 9.85 3.19
CA LYS A 59 -0.69 10.93 4.13
C LYS A 59 -2.07 10.80 4.75
N GLN A 60 -3.08 10.41 3.98
CA GLN A 60 -4.48 10.44 4.42
C GLN A 60 -4.93 9.15 5.10
N PHE A 61 -4.36 8.01 4.73
CA PHE A 61 -4.84 6.70 5.18
C PHE A 61 -3.77 5.89 5.90
N LEU A 62 -2.60 5.66 5.28
CA LEU A 62 -1.61 4.74 5.86
C LEU A 62 -0.95 5.29 7.12
N SER A 63 -0.70 6.61 7.16
CA SER A 63 -0.21 7.33 8.34
C SER A 63 -1.15 7.24 9.56
N ARG A 64 -2.41 6.81 9.36
CA ARG A 64 -3.41 6.68 10.42
C ARG A 64 -3.66 5.23 10.81
N SER A 65 -2.96 4.26 10.22
CA SER A 65 -3.19 2.84 10.51
C SER A 65 -2.97 2.47 11.98
N GLY A 66 -2.14 3.23 12.70
CA GLY A 66 -1.93 3.05 14.14
C GLY A 66 -3.20 3.25 14.96
N GLU A 67 -4.13 4.10 14.48
CA GLU A 67 -5.44 4.32 15.11
C GLU A 67 -6.31 3.07 15.07
N LEU A 68 -6.10 2.11 14.15
CA LEU A 68 -6.90 0.90 14.09
C LEU A 68 -6.63 -0.04 15.27
N LYS A 69 -5.42 -0.02 15.84
CA LYS A 69 -5.06 -0.86 17.00
C LYS A 69 -5.80 -0.44 18.28
N SER A 70 -6.23 0.82 18.39
CA SER A 70 -6.96 1.29 19.59
C SER A 70 -8.40 0.78 19.66
N PHE A 71 -9.01 0.39 18.53
CA PHE A 71 -10.35 -0.18 18.48
C PHE A 71 -10.40 -1.70 18.75
N ALA A 72 -9.27 -2.39 18.70
CA ALA A 72 -9.19 -3.84 18.92
C ALA A 72 -9.34 -4.25 20.40
N HIS A 73 -9.19 -3.30 21.33
CA HIS A 73 -9.35 -3.54 22.77
C HIS A 73 -10.75 -3.21 23.32
N ALA A 74 -11.71 -2.76 22.49
CA ALA A 74 -13.03 -2.34 22.94
C ALA A 74 -14.11 -3.44 22.91
N TRP A 75 -13.71 -4.70 22.75
CA TRP A 75 -14.61 -5.85 22.74
C TRP A 75 -14.06 -6.99 23.58
N PHE A 76 -14.07 -6.82 24.90
CA PHE A 76 -14.26 -7.88 25.90
C PHE A 76 -15.01 -7.29 27.09
#